data_AF-A0A1D9P462-F1
#
_entry.id   AF-A0A1D9P462-F1
#
_cell.length_a   1.000
_cell.length_b   1.000
_cell.length_c   1.000
_cell.angle_alpha   90.00
_cell.angle_beta   90.00
_cell.angle_gamma   90.00
#
_symmetry.space_group_name_H-M   'P 1'
#
loop_
_entity.id
_entity.type
_entity.pdbx_description
1 polymer ?
#
loop_
_entity_poly.entity_id
_entity_poly.type
_entity_poly.pdbx_seq_one_letter_code
_entity_poly.pdbx_strand_id
1 'polypeptide(L)'
;MDIKEFGNIIVAEVADVLGDNVEVSYKEVLKNNGIICHAVLIKKKGENVAPAIYLDQYFEDYKRGIVLMKIIRNILDFYNEHAPEGLIDVNYYEEFSKICDKLFFKVINYEKNKKFLEDVPYVRFQDLAQVPLVKVDDRFIGSGVIVVKKEHVLRWEISEDELWENVYENAPRVQPFLMEHILESLGEKGKECEPFLREMNTFVITNKEKVNGAGVFLYPGVSESISGKFGGDFIILPSSIHEAIVMPYFDEEGKREFLYSMVKDINSQVVSDGDVLSDSVYLYEATKGEIRIL
;
A
#
# COMPACT_ATOMS: atom_id res chain seq x y z
N MET A 1 -8.73 -28.06 -12.69
CA MET A 1 -7.63 -27.68 -11.81
C MET A 1 -7.97 -26.33 -11.21
N ASP A 2 -8.20 -26.28 -9.91
CA ASP A 2 -8.33 -25.00 -9.20
C ASP A 2 -6.94 -24.44 -8.81
N ILE A 3 -6.89 -23.24 -8.24
CA ILE A 3 -5.63 -22.56 -7.89
C ILE A 3 -4.88 -23.27 -6.74
N LYS A 4 -5.59 -23.99 -5.89
CA LYS A 4 -4.99 -24.71 -4.76
C LYS A 4 -4.34 -26.01 -5.23
N GLU A 5 -5.03 -26.76 -6.10
CA GLU A 5 -4.47 -27.90 -6.81
C GLU A 5 -3.24 -27.50 -7.62
N PHE A 6 -3.33 -26.39 -8.37
CA PHE A 6 -2.20 -25.84 -9.10
C PHE A 6 -1.04 -25.48 -8.16
N GLY A 7 -1.31 -24.78 -7.06
CA GLY A 7 -0.28 -24.41 -6.10
C GLY A 7 0.42 -25.61 -5.46
N ASN A 8 -0.32 -26.67 -5.14
CA ASN A 8 0.28 -27.91 -4.62
C ASN A 8 1.17 -28.60 -5.67
N ILE A 9 0.79 -28.58 -6.95
CA ILE A 9 1.63 -29.08 -8.04
C ILE A 9 2.92 -28.25 -8.12
N ILE A 10 2.82 -26.92 -8.11
CA ILE A 10 4.00 -26.04 -8.14
C ILE A 10 4.93 -26.32 -6.94
N VAL A 11 4.39 -26.46 -5.72
CA VAL A 11 5.18 -26.81 -4.53
C VAL A 11 5.95 -28.11 -4.75
N ALA A 12 5.30 -29.16 -5.23
CA ALA A 12 5.95 -30.46 -5.44
C ALA A 12 7.07 -30.39 -6.48
N GLU A 13 6.82 -29.75 -7.63
CA GLU A 13 7.78 -29.64 -8.72
C GLU A 13 8.96 -28.73 -8.36
N VAL A 14 8.71 -27.61 -7.68
CA VAL A 14 9.77 -26.71 -7.21
C VAL A 14 10.62 -27.38 -6.13
N ALA A 15 10.00 -28.15 -5.22
CA ALA A 15 10.72 -28.92 -4.21
C ALA A 15 11.61 -30.01 -4.84
N ASP A 16 11.12 -30.72 -5.85
CA ASP A 16 11.90 -31.75 -6.56
C ASP A 16 13.14 -31.15 -7.24
N VAL A 17 13.01 -29.98 -7.87
CA VAL A 17 14.13 -29.31 -8.55
C VAL A 17 15.15 -28.72 -7.57
N LEU A 18 14.71 -28.10 -6.47
CA LEU A 18 15.61 -27.46 -5.51
C LEU A 18 16.21 -28.43 -4.49
N GLY A 19 15.60 -29.60 -4.32
CA GLY A 19 16.05 -30.67 -3.43
C GLY A 19 15.93 -30.35 -1.93
N ASP A 20 16.54 -31.19 -1.11
CA ASP A 20 16.32 -31.22 0.34
C ASP A 20 16.87 -30.02 1.13
N ASN A 21 17.55 -29.07 0.48
CA ASN A 21 18.13 -27.91 1.15
C ASN A 21 17.13 -26.76 1.36
N VAL A 22 15.93 -26.89 0.80
CA VAL A 22 14.84 -25.92 0.95
C VAL A 22 13.58 -26.58 1.48
N GLU A 23 12.75 -25.79 2.15
CA GLU A 23 11.38 -26.10 2.51
C GLU A 23 10.47 -25.27 1.60
N VAL A 24 9.68 -25.95 0.77
CA VAL A 24 8.72 -25.31 -0.13
C VAL A 24 7.32 -25.55 0.41
N SER A 25 6.54 -24.49 0.58
CA SER A 25 5.18 -24.59 1.11
C SER A 25 4.20 -23.66 0.39
N TYR A 26 2.94 -24.06 0.37
CA TYR A 26 1.84 -23.24 -0.14
C TYR A 26 1.21 -22.44 0.99
N LYS A 27 0.87 -21.17 0.72
CA LYS A 27 0.20 -20.30 1.69
C LYS A 27 -0.81 -19.38 1.03
N GLU A 28 -1.99 -19.31 1.63
CA GLU A 28 -2.97 -18.24 1.37
C GLU A 28 -2.57 -16.98 2.17
N VAL A 29 -2.49 -15.85 1.48
CA VAL A 29 -2.08 -14.56 2.06
C VAL A 29 -3.23 -13.57 1.91
N LEU A 30 -3.75 -13.09 3.03
CA LEU A 30 -4.71 -12.00 3.06
C LEU A 30 -4.00 -10.68 2.74
N LYS A 31 -4.35 -10.08 1.60
CA LYS A 31 -3.92 -8.77 1.14
C LYS A 31 -4.95 -7.70 1.50
N ASN A 32 -4.63 -6.46 1.15
CA ASN A 32 -5.53 -5.32 1.33
C ASN A 32 -6.89 -5.59 0.66
N ASN A 33 -7.93 -5.02 1.25
CA ASN A 33 -9.33 -5.16 0.82
C ASN A 33 -9.86 -6.61 0.83
N GLY A 34 -9.28 -7.48 1.66
CA GLY A 34 -9.77 -8.84 1.84
C GLY A 34 -9.40 -9.80 0.69
N ILE A 35 -8.52 -9.38 -0.23
CA ILE A 35 -8.07 -10.21 -1.34
C ILE A 35 -7.23 -11.36 -0.80
N ILE A 36 -7.53 -12.58 -1.23
CA ILE A 36 -6.73 -13.76 -0.92
C ILE A 36 -5.83 -14.03 -2.13
N CYS A 37 -4.53 -13.89 -1.92
CA CYS A 37 -3.53 -14.32 -2.90
C CYS A 37 -2.93 -15.66 -2.49
N HIS A 38 -2.46 -16.41 -3.46
CA HIS A 38 -1.93 -17.75 -3.26
C HIS A 38 -0.44 -17.72 -3.54
N ALA A 39 0.39 -18.10 -2.57
CA ALA A 39 1.83 -17.98 -2.69
C ALA A 39 2.53 -19.31 -2.44
N VAL A 40 3.67 -19.48 -3.10
CA VAL A 40 4.68 -20.47 -2.72
C VAL A 40 5.75 -19.77 -1.91
N LEU A 41 6.01 -20.31 -0.72
CA LEU A 41 7.11 -19.90 0.13
C LEU A 41 8.27 -20.86 -0.09
N ILE A 42 9.45 -20.33 -0.41
CA ILE A 42 10.66 -21.12 -0.57
C ILE A 42 11.64 -20.70 0.52
N LYS A 43 11.83 -21.54 1.53
CA LYS A 43 12.68 -21.24 2.69
C LYS A 43 13.91 -22.11 2.67
N LYS A 44 15.12 -21.54 2.61
CA LYS A 44 16.34 -22.34 2.72
C LYS A 44 16.55 -22.79 4.16
N LYS A 45 17.03 -24.02 4.36
CA LYS A 45 17.34 -24.52 5.71
C LYS A 45 18.37 -23.62 6.39
N GLY A 46 18.05 -23.20 7.61
CA GLY A 46 18.88 -22.29 8.40
C GLY A 46 18.53 -20.81 8.23
N GLU A 47 17.76 -20.43 7.21
CA GLU A 47 17.27 -19.05 7.06
C GLU A 47 16.03 -18.79 7.91
N ASN A 48 15.83 -17.54 8.32
CA ASN A 48 14.68 -17.10 9.12
C ASN A 48 13.57 -16.46 8.27
N VAL A 49 13.85 -16.13 7.00
CA VAL A 49 12.92 -15.49 6.06
C VAL A 49 12.70 -16.39 4.86
N ALA A 50 11.50 -16.32 4.26
CA ALA A 50 11.14 -17.08 3.07
C ALA A 50 10.48 -16.13 2.05
N PRO A 51 11.08 -15.94 0.86
CA PRO A 51 10.41 -15.25 -0.24
C PRO A 51 9.04 -15.85 -0.53
N ALA A 52 8.05 -14.98 -0.76
CA ALA A 52 6.70 -15.36 -1.16
C ALA A 52 6.50 -15.05 -2.65
N ILE A 53 6.33 -16.10 -3.45
CA ILE A 53 6.08 -16.00 -4.90
C ILE A 53 4.60 -16.22 -5.14
N TYR A 54 3.89 -15.17 -5.57
CA TYR A 54 2.45 -15.23 -5.82
C TYR A 54 2.12 -15.98 -7.10
N LEU A 55 1.19 -16.93 -7.01
CA LEU A 55 0.81 -17.86 -8.05
C LEU A 55 -0.35 -17.38 -8.91
N ASP A 56 -1.09 -16.35 -8.48
CA ASP A 56 -2.34 -15.95 -9.12
C ASP A 56 -2.16 -15.63 -10.62
N GLN A 57 -1.12 -14.87 -10.98
CA GLN A 57 -0.79 -14.59 -12.39
C GLN A 57 -0.29 -15.85 -13.13
N TYR A 58 0.55 -16.68 -12.50
CA TYR A 58 1.02 -17.93 -13.10
C TYR A 58 -0.12 -18.91 -13.37
N PHE A 59 -1.15 -18.90 -12.53
CA PHE A 59 -2.36 -19.69 -12.71
C PHE A 59 -3.21 -19.18 -13.88
N GLU A 60 -3.33 -17.87 -14.05
CA GLU A 60 -3.95 -17.30 -15.26
C GLU A 60 -3.19 -17.67 -16.54
N ASP A 61 -1.86 -17.61 -16.50
CA ASP A 61 -1.01 -18.00 -17.63
C ASP A 61 -1.18 -19.49 -17.97
N TYR A 62 -1.25 -20.35 -16.96
CA TYR A 62 -1.55 -21.78 -17.14
C TYR A 62 -2.91 -21.99 -17.82
N LYS A 63 -3.96 -21.28 -17.35
CA LYS A 63 -5.30 -21.35 -17.96
C LYS A 63 -5.33 -20.86 -19.41
N ARG A 64 -4.43 -19.95 -19.79
CA ARG A 64 -4.23 -19.49 -21.18
C ARG A 64 -3.39 -20.45 -22.03
N GLY A 65 -2.98 -21.59 -21.48
CA GLY A 65 -2.26 -22.64 -22.19
C GLY A 65 -0.74 -22.54 -22.11
N ILE A 66 -0.18 -21.69 -21.22
CA ILE A 66 1.25 -21.70 -20.96
C ILE A 66 1.63 -23.02 -20.28
N VAL A 67 2.65 -23.69 -20.82
CA VAL A 67 3.10 -24.99 -20.36
C VAL A 67 3.65 -24.89 -18.93
N LEU A 68 3.24 -25.83 -18.06
CA LEU A 68 3.62 -25.89 -16.64
C LEU A 68 5.15 -25.79 -16.42
N MET A 69 5.94 -26.51 -17.23
CA MET A 69 7.41 -26.46 -17.13
C MET A 69 8.00 -25.07 -17.37
N LYS A 70 7.36 -24.23 -18.19
CA LYS A 70 7.79 -22.84 -18.39
C LYS A 70 7.47 -21.99 -17.15
N ILE A 71 6.32 -22.20 -16.53
CA ILE A 71 5.94 -21.54 -15.29
C ILE A 71 6.92 -21.89 -14.17
N ILE A 72 7.24 -23.19 -14.00
CA ILE A 72 8.19 -23.66 -12.98
C ILE A 72 9.56 -22.99 -13.17
N ARG A 73 10.07 -22.94 -14.41
CA ARG A 73 11.33 -22.23 -14.71
C ARG A 73 11.27 -20.76 -14.33
N ASN A 74 10.21 -20.05 -14.72
CA ASN A 74 10.05 -18.64 -14.36
C ASN A 74 10.03 -18.41 -12.84
N ILE A 75 9.42 -19.32 -12.07
CA ILE A 75 9.39 -19.26 -10.60
C ILE A 75 10.80 -19.50 -10.03
N LEU A 76 11.53 -20.48 -10.56
CA LEU A 76 12.90 -20.77 -10.13
C LEU A 76 13.87 -19.64 -10.48
N ASP A 77 13.76 -19.07 -11.67
CA ASP A 77 14.56 -17.92 -12.12
C ASP A 77 14.30 -16.72 -11.19
N PHE A 78 13.02 -16.41 -10.93
CA PHE A 78 12.64 -15.36 -9.99
C PHE A 78 13.21 -15.61 -8.58
N TYR A 79 13.11 -16.84 -8.08
CA TYR A 79 13.68 -17.21 -6.78
C TYR A 79 15.20 -17.01 -6.76
N ASN A 80 15.92 -17.50 -7.75
CA ASN A 80 17.38 -17.41 -7.78
C ASN A 80 17.88 -15.95 -7.90
N GLU A 81 17.12 -15.09 -8.56
CA GLU A 81 17.44 -13.66 -8.69
C GLU A 81 17.17 -12.85 -7.40
N HIS A 82 16.22 -13.28 -6.56
CA HIS A 82 15.72 -12.49 -5.42
C HIS A 82 15.87 -13.19 -4.07
N ALA A 83 16.43 -14.40 -4.02
CA ALA A 83 16.67 -15.12 -2.78
C ALA A 83 17.63 -14.31 -1.88
N PRO A 84 17.35 -14.19 -0.57
CA PRO A 84 18.24 -13.48 0.34
C PRO A 84 19.64 -14.13 0.37
N GLU A 85 20.70 -13.32 0.32
CA GLU A 85 22.08 -13.80 0.42
C GLU A 85 22.54 -14.00 1.88
N GLY A 86 21.69 -14.54 2.76
CA GLY A 86 22.07 -14.88 4.13
C GLY A 86 20.99 -14.64 5.19
N LEU A 87 21.43 -14.67 6.46
CA LEU A 87 20.58 -14.41 7.62
C LEU A 87 20.25 -12.92 7.70
N ILE A 88 18.95 -12.62 7.74
CA ILE A 88 18.46 -11.27 7.98
C ILE A 88 18.42 -11.04 9.48
N ASP A 89 19.11 -10.00 9.97
CA ASP A 89 19.02 -9.63 11.38
C ASP A 89 17.62 -9.08 11.64
N VAL A 90 16.76 -9.89 12.24
CA VAL A 90 15.40 -9.47 12.62
C VAL A 90 15.36 -8.84 14.02
N ASN A 91 16.47 -8.88 14.77
CA ASN A 91 16.48 -8.44 16.16
C ASN A 91 16.43 -6.91 16.29
N TYR A 92 16.82 -6.14 15.26
CA TYR A 92 16.71 -4.68 15.34
C TYR A 92 15.26 -4.20 15.48
N TYR A 93 14.29 -5.03 15.07
CA TYR A 93 12.86 -4.72 15.17
C TYR A 93 12.27 -5.02 16.56
N GLU A 94 12.99 -5.77 17.38
CA GLU A 94 12.54 -6.20 18.72
C GLU A 94 12.67 -5.09 19.77
N GLU A 95 13.50 -4.07 19.51
CA GLU A 95 13.74 -2.95 20.42
C GLU A 95 13.11 -1.64 19.89
N PHE A 96 12.11 -1.12 20.60
CA PHE A 96 11.39 0.09 20.20
C PHE A 96 12.31 1.29 19.94
N SER A 97 13.31 1.49 20.80
CA SER A 97 14.26 2.60 20.68
C SER A 97 15.09 2.61 19.39
N LYS A 98 15.15 1.48 18.66
CA LYS A 98 15.86 1.37 17.37
C LYS A 98 14.96 1.64 16.16
N ILE A 99 13.64 1.66 16.36
CA ILE A 99 12.65 1.77 15.27
C ILE A 99 11.68 2.94 15.45
N CYS A 100 11.62 3.56 16.63
CA CYS A 100 10.64 4.60 16.93
C CYS A 100 10.74 5.78 15.96
N ASP A 101 11.95 6.15 15.57
CA ASP A 101 12.25 7.22 14.61
C ASP A 101 12.01 6.83 13.13
N LYS A 102 11.53 5.61 12.86
CA LYS A 102 11.21 5.10 11.52
C LYS A 102 9.73 4.82 11.33
N LEU A 103 8.92 5.19 12.32
CA LEU A 103 7.48 5.03 12.29
C LEU A 103 6.82 6.05 11.36
N PHE A 104 5.82 5.58 10.62
CA PHE A 104 4.92 6.38 9.81
C PHE A 104 3.61 5.60 9.64
N PHE A 105 2.69 6.09 8.81
CA PHE A 105 1.46 5.34 8.52
C PHE A 105 1.09 5.37 7.05
N LYS A 106 0.31 4.36 6.66
CA LYS A 106 -0.50 4.34 5.45
C LYS A 106 -1.99 4.42 5.80
N VAL A 107 -2.82 4.63 4.79
CA VAL A 107 -4.28 4.52 4.94
C VAL A 107 -4.82 3.35 4.11
N ILE A 108 -5.84 2.70 4.63
CA ILE A 108 -6.61 1.65 3.94
C ILE A 108 -8.10 1.85 4.16
N ASN A 109 -8.94 1.22 3.34
CA ASN A 109 -10.38 1.23 3.56
C ASN A 109 -10.73 0.50 4.87
N TYR A 110 -11.45 1.14 5.79
CA TYR A 110 -11.79 0.55 7.09
C TYR A 110 -12.69 -0.68 6.95
N GLU A 111 -13.78 -0.54 6.19
CA GLU A 111 -14.80 -1.60 6.05
C GLU A 111 -14.24 -2.85 5.36
N LYS A 112 -13.50 -2.68 4.27
CA LYS A 112 -12.90 -3.80 3.52
C LYS A 112 -11.77 -4.52 4.27
N ASN A 113 -11.24 -3.93 5.36
CA ASN A 113 -10.07 -4.46 6.07
C ASN A 113 -10.34 -4.79 7.55
N LYS A 114 -11.60 -4.85 8.00
CA LYS A 114 -11.95 -5.15 9.41
C LYS A 114 -11.21 -6.36 9.99
N LYS A 115 -11.16 -7.46 9.25
CA LYS A 115 -10.45 -8.69 9.69
C LYS A 115 -8.95 -8.46 9.89
N PHE A 116 -8.31 -7.71 9.00
CA PHE A 116 -6.89 -7.34 9.15
C PHE A 116 -6.66 -6.42 10.35
N LEU A 117 -7.61 -5.52 10.63
CA LEU A 117 -7.56 -4.57 11.74
C LEU A 117 -7.84 -5.20 13.12
N GLU A 118 -8.24 -6.47 13.19
CA GLU A 118 -8.36 -7.20 14.46
C GLU A 118 -6.99 -7.34 15.16
N ASP A 119 -5.92 -7.51 14.39
CA ASP A 119 -4.55 -7.73 14.89
C ASP A 119 -3.64 -6.50 14.84
N VAL A 120 -4.13 -5.39 14.27
CA VAL A 120 -3.34 -4.20 13.95
C VAL A 120 -3.91 -2.98 14.70
N PRO A 121 -3.09 -2.19 15.43
CA PRO A 121 -3.55 -0.91 15.98
C PRO A 121 -3.89 0.06 14.84
N TYR A 122 -4.95 0.83 14.99
CA TYR A 122 -5.40 1.75 13.95
C TYR A 122 -6.08 3.00 14.53
N VAL A 123 -5.95 4.11 13.82
CA VAL A 123 -6.78 5.31 14.03
C VAL A 123 -7.80 5.37 12.91
N ARG A 124 -9.08 5.38 13.27
CA ARG A 124 -10.17 5.51 12.30
C ARG A 124 -10.26 6.97 11.84
N PHE A 125 -10.40 7.17 10.53
CA PHE A 125 -10.60 8.47 9.92
C PHE A 125 -11.66 8.35 8.82
N GLN A 126 -12.85 8.90 9.04
CA GLN A 126 -14.00 8.72 8.15
C GLN A 126 -14.26 7.22 7.86
N ASP A 127 -14.24 6.82 6.59
CA ASP A 127 -14.32 5.45 6.06
C ASP A 127 -12.94 4.78 5.87
N LEU A 128 -11.85 5.46 6.27
CA LEU A 128 -10.48 4.96 6.23
C LEU A 128 -9.98 4.54 7.62
N ALA A 129 -8.90 3.78 7.62
CA ALA A 129 -8.10 3.45 8.79
C ALA A 129 -6.63 3.79 8.54
N GLN A 130 -6.02 4.53 9.46
CA GLN A 130 -4.57 4.74 9.50
C GLN A 130 -3.93 3.49 10.08
N VAL A 131 -2.90 2.97 9.41
CA VAL A 131 -2.18 1.75 9.79
C VAL A 131 -0.71 2.09 10.00
N PRO A 132 -0.16 1.86 11.21
CA PRO A 132 1.21 2.18 11.54
C PRO A 132 2.19 1.20 10.86
N LEU A 133 3.24 1.77 10.30
CA LEU A 133 4.30 1.08 9.58
C LEU A 133 5.66 1.51 10.14
N VAL A 134 6.62 0.60 10.10
CA VAL A 134 8.04 0.89 10.32
C VAL A 134 8.75 0.77 8.98
N LYS A 135 9.49 1.81 8.60
CA LYS A 135 10.41 1.73 7.47
C LYS A 135 11.64 0.93 7.87
N VAL A 136 12.01 -0.03 7.03
CA VAL A 136 13.19 -0.87 7.25
C VAL A 136 14.09 -0.83 6.04
N ASP A 137 15.38 -0.68 6.28
CA ASP A 137 16.41 -0.74 5.25
C ASP A 137 17.36 -1.89 5.62
N ASP A 138 17.45 -2.88 4.76
CA ASP A 138 18.37 -4.01 4.93
C ASP A 138 19.27 -4.15 3.70
N ARG A 139 20.50 -4.62 3.93
CA ARG A 139 21.52 -4.70 2.87
C ARG A 139 21.21 -5.75 1.83
N PHE A 140 20.47 -6.80 2.18
CA PHE A 140 20.20 -7.96 1.32
C PHE A 140 18.81 -7.88 0.68
N ILE A 141 17.82 -7.32 1.37
CA ILE A 141 16.44 -7.21 0.86
C ILE A 141 16.03 -5.79 0.42
N GLY A 142 16.88 -4.78 0.65
CA GLY A 142 16.62 -3.39 0.28
C GLY A 142 15.70 -2.66 1.27
N SER A 143 15.04 -1.61 0.79
CA SER A 143 14.06 -0.84 1.57
C SER A 143 12.69 -1.54 1.55
N GLY A 144 12.09 -1.67 2.71
CA GLY A 144 10.78 -2.29 2.91
C GLY A 144 10.01 -1.66 4.05
N VAL A 145 8.83 -2.21 4.31
CA VAL A 145 7.95 -1.76 5.39
C VAL A 145 7.45 -2.94 6.20
N ILE A 146 7.40 -2.77 7.51
CA ILE A 146 6.80 -3.75 8.43
C ILE A 146 5.54 -3.12 9.03
N VAL A 147 4.42 -3.83 8.95
CA VAL A 147 3.20 -3.44 9.65
C VAL A 147 3.40 -3.62 11.15
N VAL A 148 3.15 -2.57 11.92
CA VAL A 148 3.11 -2.68 13.38
C VAL A 148 1.81 -3.39 13.77
N LYS A 149 1.93 -4.49 14.50
CA LYS A 149 0.80 -5.27 15.03
C LYS A 149 0.67 -5.04 16.53
N LYS A 150 -0.49 -5.40 17.08
CA LYS A 150 -0.74 -5.32 18.53
C LYS A 150 0.29 -6.12 19.33
N GLU A 151 0.74 -7.27 18.81
CA GLU A 151 1.81 -8.06 19.42
C GLU A 151 3.15 -7.31 19.52
N HIS A 152 3.47 -6.42 18.58
CA HIS A 152 4.70 -5.63 18.61
C HIS A 152 4.60 -4.55 19.68
N VAL A 153 3.45 -3.85 19.76
CA VAL A 153 3.17 -2.85 20.80
C VAL A 153 3.33 -3.45 22.20
N LEU A 154 2.75 -4.64 22.43
CA LEU A 154 2.89 -5.38 23.68
C LEU A 154 4.35 -5.75 23.99
N ARG A 155 5.10 -6.18 22.98
CA ARG A 155 6.51 -6.59 23.15
C ARG A 155 7.44 -5.41 23.41
N TRP A 156 7.16 -4.27 22.79
CA TRP A 156 7.88 -3.02 22.98
C TRP A 156 7.57 -2.35 24.32
N GLU A 157 6.57 -2.84 25.04
CA GLU A 157 6.13 -2.33 26.36
C GLU A 157 5.70 -0.85 26.30
N ILE A 158 5.13 -0.41 25.17
CA ILE A 158 4.60 0.95 24.96
C ILE A 158 3.06 0.96 24.94
N SER A 159 2.47 2.15 25.08
CA SER A 159 1.03 2.35 24.87
C SER A 159 0.69 2.58 23.39
N GLU A 160 -0.59 2.43 23.02
CA GLU A 160 -1.06 2.83 21.69
C GLU A 160 -0.94 4.35 21.48
N ASP A 161 -1.13 5.16 22.53
CA ASP A 161 -0.96 6.61 22.45
C ASP A 161 0.50 6.96 22.12
N GLU A 162 1.46 6.34 22.81
CA GLU A 162 2.90 6.53 22.56
C GLU A 162 3.29 6.08 21.13
N LEU A 163 2.70 4.99 20.64
CA LEU A 163 2.88 4.56 19.25
C LEU A 163 2.43 5.66 18.28
N TRP A 164 1.22 6.20 18.45
CA TRP A 164 0.67 7.19 17.52
C TRP A 164 1.36 8.55 17.62
N GLU A 165 1.80 8.97 18.80
CA GLU A 165 2.67 10.14 18.96
C GLU A 165 3.94 10.02 18.12
N ASN A 166 4.66 8.89 18.25
CA ASN A 166 5.86 8.63 17.45
C ASN A 166 5.55 8.52 15.95
N VAL A 167 4.41 7.93 15.57
CA VAL A 167 4.00 7.83 14.17
C VAL A 167 3.78 9.23 13.56
N TYR A 168 3.04 10.11 14.23
CA TYR A 168 2.75 11.45 13.71
C TYR A 168 3.98 12.37 13.72
N GLU A 169 4.84 12.27 14.74
CA GLU A 169 6.09 13.02 14.81
C GLU A 169 7.04 12.66 13.66
N ASN A 170 7.16 11.37 13.34
CA ASN A 170 8.16 10.89 12.39
C ASN A 170 7.67 10.81 10.94
N ALA A 171 6.36 10.63 10.70
CA ALA A 171 5.82 10.40 9.36
C ALA A 171 6.27 11.44 8.30
N PRO A 172 6.22 12.78 8.55
CA PRO A 172 6.66 13.77 7.57
C PRO A 172 8.15 13.71 7.22
N ARG A 173 8.99 13.20 8.13
CA ARG A 173 10.43 13.02 7.92
C ARG A 173 10.75 11.69 7.23
N VAL A 174 10.09 10.61 7.66
CA VAL A 174 10.33 9.25 7.16
C VAL A 174 9.79 9.08 5.73
N GLN A 175 8.60 9.61 5.46
CA GLN A 175 7.96 9.60 4.14
C GLN A 175 7.46 11.01 3.80
N PRO A 176 8.34 11.95 3.42
CA PRO A 176 7.93 13.31 3.09
C PRO A 176 6.90 13.32 1.96
N PHE A 177 5.88 14.17 2.10
CA PHE A 177 4.88 14.32 1.06
C PHE A 177 5.48 14.93 -0.20
N LEU A 178 4.88 14.56 -1.32
CA LEU A 178 5.14 15.05 -2.66
C LEU A 178 3.81 15.49 -3.23
N MET A 179 3.76 16.69 -3.81
CA MET A 179 2.59 17.24 -4.47
C MET A 179 3.01 17.75 -5.84
N GLU A 180 2.58 17.04 -6.88
CA GLU A 180 2.96 17.29 -8.28
C GLU A 180 1.70 17.61 -9.08
N HIS A 181 1.83 18.50 -10.08
CA HIS A 181 0.68 18.78 -10.94
C HIS A 181 0.34 17.50 -11.70
N ILE A 182 -0.94 17.15 -11.84
CA ILE A 182 -1.37 15.85 -12.41
C ILE A 182 -0.78 15.56 -13.81
N LEU A 183 -0.47 16.61 -14.57
CA LEU A 183 0.20 16.51 -15.87
C LEU A 183 1.61 15.92 -15.80
N GLU A 184 2.34 16.18 -14.73
CA GLU A 184 3.67 15.61 -14.50
C GLU A 184 3.55 14.09 -14.28
N SER A 185 2.48 13.64 -13.64
CA SER A 185 2.17 12.20 -13.45
C SER A 185 1.68 11.53 -14.74
N LEU A 186 0.90 12.21 -15.57
CA LEU A 186 0.32 11.63 -16.80
C LEU A 186 1.29 11.64 -17.99
N GLY A 187 2.31 12.49 -17.98
CA GLY A 187 3.27 12.62 -19.08
C GLY A 187 2.59 12.89 -20.42
N GLU A 188 2.99 12.18 -21.47
CA GLU A 188 2.45 12.39 -22.82
C GLU A 188 0.95 12.09 -22.94
N LYS A 189 0.41 11.20 -22.10
CA LYS A 189 -1.02 10.86 -22.09
C LYS A 189 -1.88 12.03 -21.58
N GLY A 190 -1.28 12.99 -20.88
CA GLY A 190 -1.98 14.18 -20.37
C GLY A 190 -2.15 15.31 -21.38
N LYS A 191 -1.47 15.27 -22.54
CA LYS A 191 -1.44 16.39 -23.51
C LYS A 191 -2.82 16.76 -24.07
N GLU A 192 -3.68 15.78 -24.29
CA GLU A 192 -5.04 16.02 -24.82
C GLU A 192 -5.95 16.72 -23.80
N CYS A 193 -5.74 16.46 -22.51
CA CYS A 193 -6.51 17.05 -21.42
C CYS A 193 -5.80 18.24 -20.75
N GLU A 194 -4.65 18.68 -21.27
CA GLU A 194 -3.79 19.66 -20.62
C GLU A 194 -4.48 20.98 -20.27
N PRO A 195 -5.22 21.64 -21.20
CA PRO A 195 -5.86 22.91 -20.90
C PRO A 195 -6.84 22.79 -19.72
N PHE A 196 -7.64 21.72 -19.72
CA PHE A 196 -8.63 21.44 -18.69
C PHE A 196 -7.99 21.13 -17.34
N LEU A 197 -6.95 20.29 -17.31
CA LEU A 197 -6.27 19.92 -16.06
C LEU A 197 -5.50 21.10 -15.43
N ARG A 198 -4.99 22.04 -16.24
CA ARG A 198 -4.39 23.28 -15.74
C ARG A 198 -5.44 24.23 -15.18
N GLU A 199 -6.58 24.35 -15.84
CA GLU A 199 -7.69 25.20 -15.38
C GLU A 199 -8.27 24.70 -14.04
N MET A 200 -8.43 23.38 -13.89
CA MET A 200 -8.89 22.77 -12.64
C MET A 200 -7.88 22.84 -11.49
N ASN A 201 -6.61 23.18 -11.78
CA ASN A 201 -5.53 23.26 -10.79
C ASN A 201 -5.40 21.95 -9.97
N THR A 202 -5.38 20.81 -10.66
CA THR A 202 -5.41 19.47 -10.08
C THR A 202 -4.01 18.91 -9.82
N PHE A 203 -3.81 18.33 -8.64
CA PHE A 203 -2.53 17.77 -8.21
C PHE A 203 -2.68 16.32 -7.73
N VAL A 204 -1.62 15.56 -7.89
CA VAL A 204 -1.44 14.27 -7.23
C VAL A 204 -0.65 14.51 -5.95
N ILE A 205 -1.14 13.98 -4.83
CA ILE A 205 -0.44 13.97 -3.55
C ILE A 205 -0.08 12.54 -3.14
N THR A 206 1.18 12.34 -2.78
CA THR A 206 1.75 11.03 -2.41
C THR A 206 3.00 11.23 -1.55
N ASN A 207 3.76 10.17 -1.26
CA ASN A 207 5.10 10.25 -0.67
C ASN A 207 6.19 10.14 -1.73
N LYS A 208 7.45 10.41 -1.36
CA LYS A 208 8.60 10.34 -2.30
C LYS A 208 8.80 8.99 -2.98
N GLU A 209 8.38 7.90 -2.33
CA GLU A 209 8.49 6.55 -2.89
C GLU A 209 7.30 6.19 -3.80
N LYS A 210 6.26 7.02 -3.84
CA LYS A 210 5.00 6.81 -4.57
C LYS A 210 4.33 5.48 -4.18
N VAL A 211 4.51 5.03 -2.94
CA VAL A 211 4.00 3.75 -2.44
C VAL A 211 3.33 3.94 -1.08
N ASN A 212 2.07 3.51 -0.94
CA ASN A 212 1.26 3.73 0.27
C ASN A 212 1.14 5.22 0.69
N GLY A 213 1.27 6.15 -0.27
CA GLY A 213 1.38 7.58 -0.02
C GLY A 213 0.05 8.33 0.02
N ALA A 214 -1.09 7.69 -0.21
CA ALA A 214 -2.37 8.41 -0.26
C ALA A 214 -2.70 9.12 1.06
N GLY A 215 -2.27 8.57 2.20
CA GLY A 215 -2.57 9.09 3.53
C GLY A 215 -1.79 10.34 3.93
N VAL A 216 -0.84 10.82 3.11
CA VAL A 216 0.03 11.96 3.50
C VAL A 216 -0.74 13.26 3.72
N PHE A 217 -1.97 13.41 3.17
CA PHE A 217 -2.80 14.58 3.46
C PHE A 217 -3.23 14.66 4.94
N LEU A 218 -3.16 13.54 5.67
CA LEU A 218 -3.40 13.47 7.11
C LEU A 218 -2.14 13.71 7.96
N TYR A 219 -0.99 13.97 7.33
CA TYR A 219 0.22 14.29 8.10
C TYR A 219 0.11 15.70 8.68
N PRO A 220 0.67 15.95 9.89
CA PRO A 220 0.60 17.26 10.52
C PRO A 220 1.08 18.38 9.59
N GLY A 221 0.24 19.41 9.37
CA GLY A 221 0.56 20.58 8.57
C GLY A 221 0.39 20.42 7.05
N VAL A 222 0.13 19.21 6.54
CA VAL A 222 0.04 18.98 5.08
C VAL A 222 -1.25 19.57 4.51
N SER A 223 -2.40 19.33 5.13
CA SER A 223 -3.67 19.88 4.65
C SER A 223 -3.71 21.41 4.71
N GLU A 224 -3.11 22.01 5.73
CA GLU A 224 -2.91 23.45 5.84
C GLU A 224 -2.01 23.99 4.72
N SER A 225 -0.94 23.27 4.37
CA SER A 225 -0.08 23.62 3.24
C SER A 225 -0.82 23.55 1.90
N ILE A 226 -1.67 22.54 1.70
CA ILE A 226 -2.50 22.42 0.49
C ILE A 226 -3.51 23.57 0.43
N SER A 227 -4.20 23.84 1.52
CA SER A 227 -5.16 24.95 1.62
C SER A 227 -4.50 26.30 1.38
N GLY A 228 -3.30 26.54 1.92
CA GLY A 228 -2.53 27.75 1.67
C GLY A 228 -2.14 27.92 0.20
N LYS A 229 -1.86 26.82 -0.52
CA LYS A 229 -1.60 26.83 -1.97
C LYS A 229 -2.86 27.14 -2.78
N PHE A 230 -4.00 26.59 -2.40
CA PHE A 230 -5.28 26.80 -3.10
C PHE A 230 -6.03 28.07 -2.68
N GLY A 231 -5.66 28.66 -1.54
CA GLY A 231 -6.31 29.85 -0.99
C GLY A 231 -7.66 29.58 -0.32
N GLY A 232 -7.92 28.35 0.13
CA GLY A 232 -9.20 27.99 0.75
C GLY A 232 -9.46 26.49 0.84
N ASP A 233 -10.74 26.14 0.75
CA ASP A 233 -11.24 24.76 0.80
C ASP A 233 -10.75 23.96 -0.42
N PHE A 234 -10.61 22.65 -0.25
CA PHE A 234 -10.20 21.77 -1.34
C PHE A 234 -10.80 20.38 -1.24
N ILE A 235 -10.91 19.74 -2.41
CA ILE A 235 -11.44 18.41 -2.59
C ILE A 235 -10.28 17.40 -2.56
N ILE A 236 -10.51 16.24 -1.96
CA ILE A 236 -9.60 15.09 -1.97
C ILE A 236 -10.34 13.89 -2.56
N LEU A 237 -9.70 13.21 -3.52
CA LEU A 237 -10.16 11.97 -4.14
C LEU A 237 -9.17 10.85 -3.81
N PRO A 238 -9.40 10.08 -2.73
CA PRO A 238 -8.52 9.00 -2.31
C PRO A 238 -8.91 7.67 -2.97
N SER A 239 -8.74 7.59 -4.29
CA SER A 239 -9.07 6.40 -5.09
C SER A 239 -8.11 5.23 -4.87
N SER A 240 -6.82 5.49 -4.62
CA SER A 240 -5.77 4.48 -4.46
C SER A 240 -5.11 4.58 -3.08
N ILE A 241 -4.55 3.49 -2.56
CA ILE A 241 -3.71 3.52 -1.34
C ILE A 241 -2.36 4.23 -1.59
N HIS A 242 -1.94 4.36 -2.85
CA HIS A 242 -0.62 4.89 -3.22
C HIS A 242 -0.58 6.41 -3.33
N GLU A 243 -1.68 7.03 -3.72
CA GLU A 243 -1.78 8.47 -3.98
C GLU A 243 -3.23 8.94 -3.91
N ALA A 244 -3.43 10.22 -3.67
CA ALA A 244 -4.72 10.89 -3.74
C ALA A 244 -4.66 12.06 -4.73
N ILE A 245 -5.80 12.41 -5.31
CA ILE A 245 -5.93 13.62 -6.14
C ILE A 245 -6.48 14.74 -5.28
N VAL A 246 -5.92 15.94 -5.38
CA VAL A 246 -6.40 17.15 -4.70
C VAL A 246 -6.61 18.29 -5.68
N MET A 247 -7.65 19.09 -5.46
CA MET A 247 -7.99 20.25 -6.29
C MET A 247 -8.77 21.29 -5.49
N PRO A 248 -8.73 22.58 -5.84
CA PRO A 248 -9.54 23.61 -5.19
C PRO A 248 -11.03 23.23 -5.15
N TYR A 249 -11.71 23.60 -4.08
CA TYR A 249 -13.16 23.45 -4.02
C TYR A 249 -13.84 24.35 -5.06
N PHE A 250 -14.84 23.81 -5.75
CA PHE A 250 -15.70 24.54 -6.67
C PHE A 250 -17.16 24.31 -6.27
N ASP A 251 -17.94 25.40 -6.22
CA ASP A 251 -19.35 25.36 -5.84
C ASP A 251 -20.23 25.51 -7.09
N GLU A 252 -20.32 24.44 -7.88
CA GLU A 252 -21.19 24.37 -9.04
C GLU A 252 -22.12 23.15 -8.94
N GLU A 253 -23.40 23.40 -9.18
CA GLU A 253 -24.45 22.39 -9.18
C GLU A 253 -24.15 21.26 -10.19
N GLY A 254 -24.28 20.00 -9.76
CA GLY A 254 -24.01 18.82 -10.58
C GLY A 254 -22.54 18.37 -10.66
N LYS A 255 -21.57 19.21 -10.27
CA LYS A 255 -20.16 18.79 -10.26
C LYS A 255 -19.83 17.79 -9.14
N ARG A 256 -20.57 17.80 -8.02
CA ARG A 256 -20.37 16.83 -6.92
C ARG A 256 -20.74 15.42 -7.35
N GLU A 257 -21.92 15.24 -7.95
CA GLU A 257 -22.37 13.95 -8.48
C GLU A 257 -21.40 13.45 -9.56
N PHE A 258 -20.87 14.36 -10.38
CA PHE A 258 -19.86 14.03 -11.37
C PHE A 258 -18.56 13.50 -10.74
N LEU A 259 -18.05 14.14 -9.68
CA LEU A 259 -16.86 13.64 -8.96
C LEU A 259 -17.10 12.26 -8.35
N TYR A 260 -18.26 12.04 -7.74
CA TYR A 260 -18.64 10.74 -7.20
C TYR A 260 -18.70 9.65 -8.29
N SER A 261 -19.27 9.97 -9.46
CA SER A 261 -19.27 9.04 -10.59
C SER A 261 -17.85 8.74 -11.06
N MET A 262 -17.04 9.78 -11.23
CA MET A 262 -15.67 9.65 -11.69
C MET A 262 -14.81 8.77 -10.78
N VAL A 263 -14.90 8.97 -9.46
CA VAL A 263 -14.16 8.15 -8.48
C VAL A 263 -14.56 6.68 -8.60
N LYS A 264 -15.87 6.39 -8.67
CA LYS A 264 -16.38 5.02 -8.82
C LYS A 264 -15.97 4.37 -10.14
N ASP A 265 -15.99 5.13 -11.23
CA ASP A 265 -15.57 4.64 -12.55
C ASP A 265 -14.08 4.31 -12.56
N ILE A 266 -13.24 5.20 -12.01
CA ILE A 266 -11.79 4.96 -11.88
C ILE A 266 -11.51 3.73 -11.00
N ASN A 267 -12.17 3.64 -9.84
CA ASN A 267 -11.97 2.53 -8.91
C ASN A 267 -12.39 1.18 -9.50
N SER A 268 -13.42 1.16 -10.35
CA SER A 268 -13.93 -0.09 -10.94
C SER A 268 -13.23 -0.52 -12.23
N GLN A 269 -12.57 0.40 -12.93
CA GLN A 269 -12.00 0.13 -14.26
C GLN A 269 -10.47 0.18 -14.31
N VAL A 270 -9.84 0.97 -13.44
CA VAL A 270 -8.42 1.33 -13.56
C VAL A 270 -7.61 0.89 -12.34
N VAL A 271 -8.15 1.08 -11.15
CA VAL A 271 -7.44 0.73 -9.91
C VAL A 271 -7.61 -0.76 -9.63
N SER A 272 -6.52 -1.43 -9.26
CA SER A 272 -6.60 -2.83 -8.86
C SER A 272 -7.44 -2.96 -7.59
N ASP A 273 -8.25 -4.01 -7.46
CA ASP A 273 -9.12 -4.22 -6.29
C ASP A 273 -8.35 -4.12 -4.96
N GLY A 274 -7.08 -4.52 -4.95
CA GLY A 274 -6.19 -4.48 -3.78
C GLY A 274 -5.66 -3.09 -3.45
N ASP A 275 -5.79 -2.14 -4.36
CA ASP A 275 -5.27 -0.78 -4.22
C ASP A 275 -6.38 0.25 -4.04
N VAL A 276 -7.66 -0.10 -4.30
CA VAL A 276 -8.80 0.80 -4.10
C VAL A 276 -8.86 1.27 -2.63
N LEU A 277 -8.87 2.58 -2.41
CA LEU A 277 -8.90 3.15 -1.06
C LEU A 277 -10.31 3.59 -0.64
N SER A 278 -10.98 4.45 -1.42
CA SER A 278 -12.36 4.86 -1.15
C SER A 278 -13.11 5.27 -2.41
N ASP A 279 -14.42 5.06 -2.40
CA ASP A 279 -15.38 5.57 -3.41
C ASP A 279 -15.94 6.96 -3.03
N SER A 280 -15.44 7.55 -1.95
CA SER A 280 -15.91 8.82 -1.41
C SER A 280 -15.12 10.02 -1.93
N VAL A 281 -15.79 11.17 -1.94
CA VAL A 281 -15.19 12.48 -2.20
C VAL A 281 -15.10 13.21 -0.87
N TYR A 282 -13.95 13.80 -0.56
CA TYR A 282 -13.71 14.47 0.71
C TYR A 282 -13.53 15.97 0.47
N LEU A 283 -13.88 16.76 1.47
CA LEU A 283 -13.69 18.20 1.53
C LEU A 283 -12.85 18.54 2.77
N TYR A 284 -11.76 19.26 2.56
CA TYR A 284 -11.12 20.05 3.61
C TYR A 284 -11.78 21.42 3.70
N GLU A 285 -12.32 21.76 4.87
CA GLU A 285 -12.88 23.08 5.19
C GLU A 285 -11.82 23.94 5.89
N ALA A 286 -11.28 24.93 5.19
CA ALA A 286 -10.18 25.78 5.68
C ALA A 286 -10.57 26.59 6.92
N THR A 287 -11.84 26.95 7.05
CA THR A 287 -12.34 27.69 8.22
C THR A 287 -12.35 26.87 9.50
N LYS A 288 -12.41 25.53 9.40
CA LYS A 288 -12.43 24.60 10.54
C LYS A 288 -11.12 23.84 10.70
N GLY A 289 -10.32 23.72 9.64
CA GLY A 289 -9.16 22.82 9.63
C GLY A 289 -9.57 21.35 9.65
N GLU A 290 -10.75 21.02 9.12
CA GLU A 290 -11.35 19.68 9.21
C GLU A 290 -11.55 19.07 7.82
N ILE A 291 -11.42 17.76 7.73
CA ILE A 291 -11.73 16.98 6.54
C ILE A 291 -12.96 16.11 6.79
N ARG A 292 -13.94 16.18 5.89
CA ARG A 292 -15.14 15.33 5.91
C ARG A 292 -15.47 14.76 4.55
N ILE A 293 -16.25 13.69 4.52
CA ILE A 293 -16.88 13.20 3.30
C ILE A 293 -17.97 14.20 2.86
N LEU A 294 -18.04 14.48 1.56
CA LEU A 294 -18.99 15.42 0.94
C LEU A 294 -20.40 14.88 0.80
#